data_AF-A0A9I9EEU3-F1
#
_entry.id   AF-A0A9I9EEU3-F1
#
_cell.length_a   1.000
_cell.length_b   1.000
_cell.length_c   1.000
_cell.angle_alpha   90.00
_cell.angle_beta   90.00
_cell.angle_gamma   90.00
#
_symmetry.space_group_name_H-M   'P 1'
#
loop_
_entity.id
_entity.type
_entity.pdbx_description
1 polymer ?
#
loop_
_entity_poly.entity_id
_entity_poly.type
_entity_poly.pdbx_seq_one_letter_code
_entity_poly.pdbx_strand_id
1 'polypeptide(L)'
;MAKIPTQFLDFLLRKQCHTKKTNVLAFNFNGHIAEFELKEFCFVIGLKGHKFLELNLGKGKENGLKNALFRHDDFITRRDIERTFKALCNKEDWLKEKLVNFYILEAFLIPKQYNHINLQHLDILDDEETFKDYPWGRLLYILTYQFLKKASYSDKDTVYLQRFPLALVYWAFEKISRLSNLDVGFGRKLAIEGPPIVTWDVWKLVTGGL
;
A
#
# COMPACT_ATOMS: atom_id res chain seq x y z
N MET A 1 -15.24 -9.72 10.47
CA MET A 1 -13.87 -9.18 10.33
C MET A 1 -13.00 -10.18 9.58
N ALA A 2 -12.22 -9.73 8.59
CA ALA A 2 -11.36 -10.56 7.74
C ALA A 2 -10.17 -11.13 8.53
N LYS A 3 -9.99 -12.46 8.56
CA LYS A 3 -8.97 -13.13 9.40
C LYS A 3 -7.75 -13.70 8.63
N ILE A 4 -7.76 -13.70 7.30
CA ILE A 4 -6.82 -14.53 6.51
C ILE A 4 -5.62 -13.81 5.97
N PRO A 5 -5.75 -12.57 5.46
CA PRO A 5 -4.57 -11.79 5.15
C PRO A 5 -3.61 -11.70 6.33
N THR A 6 -4.11 -11.79 7.57
CA THR A 6 -3.29 -11.71 8.79
C THR A 6 -2.53 -13.01 9.04
N GLN A 7 -3.19 -14.16 9.01
CA GLN A 7 -2.56 -15.46 9.29
C GLN A 7 -1.55 -15.85 8.22
N PHE A 8 -1.87 -15.62 6.95
CA PHE A 8 -0.94 -15.92 5.86
C PHE A 8 0.24 -14.94 5.86
N LEU A 9 0.01 -13.66 6.18
CA LEU A 9 1.11 -12.72 6.39
C LEU A 9 2.00 -13.14 7.56
N ASP A 10 1.43 -13.57 8.69
CA ASP A 10 2.20 -14.06 9.83
C ASP A 10 3.06 -15.27 9.44
N PHE A 11 2.48 -16.22 8.70
CA PHE A 11 3.22 -17.34 8.12
C PHE A 11 4.41 -16.84 7.26
N LEU A 12 4.19 -15.88 6.36
CA LEU A 12 5.25 -15.31 5.53
C LEU A 12 6.34 -14.64 6.38
N LEU A 13 5.96 -13.86 7.40
CA LEU A 13 6.90 -13.17 8.28
C LEU A 13 7.77 -14.16 9.07
N ARG A 14 7.21 -15.28 9.52
CA ARG A 14 7.98 -16.37 10.17
C ARG A 14 8.96 -17.06 9.22
N LYS A 15 8.78 -16.95 7.90
CA LYS A 15 9.74 -17.44 6.90
C LYS A 15 10.84 -16.44 6.58
N GLN A 16 10.80 -15.22 7.15
CA GLN A 16 11.83 -14.24 6.90
C GLN A 16 13.19 -14.74 7.41
N CYS A 17 14.22 -14.57 6.59
CA CYS A 17 15.60 -14.90 6.94
C CYS A 17 16.49 -13.66 6.86
N HIS A 18 17.69 -13.76 7.44
CA HIS A 18 18.66 -12.67 7.43
C HIS A 18 19.21 -12.44 6.02
N THR A 19 19.35 -11.17 5.63
CA THR A 19 20.01 -10.75 4.40
C THR A 19 20.95 -9.58 4.67
N LYS A 20 22.09 -9.55 3.96
CA LYS A 20 23.05 -8.43 4.01
C LYS A 20 22.66 -7.29 3.07
N LYS A 21 21.70 -7.52 2.15
CA LYS A 21 21.24 -6.51 1.19
C LYS A 21 20.42 -5.45 1.92
N THR A 22 20.68 -4.19 1.61
CA THR A 22 19.92 -3.07 2.16
C THR A 22 18.58 -2.95 1.45
N ASN A 23 17.51 -2.65 2.21
CA ASN A 23 16.15 -2.50 1.67
C ASN A 23 15.68 -3.70 0.84
N VAL A 24 15.97 -4.92 1.31
CA VAL A 24 15.45 -6.18 0.75
C VAL A 24 14.97 -7.05 1.90
N LEU A 25 13.83 -7.71 1.74
CA LEU A 25 13.40 -8.78 2.64
C LEU A 25 13.67 -10.13 1.96
N ALA A 26 14.23 -11.08 2.69
CA ALA A 26 14.49 -12.43 2.19
C ALA A 26 13.62 -13.43 2.95
N PHE A 27 13.06 -14.41 2.25
CA PHE A 27 12.16 -15.42 2.80
C PHE A 27 12.60 -16.80 2.36
N ASN A 28 12.69 -17.74 3.31
CA ASN A 28 13.09 -19.12 3.04
C ASN A 28 11.85 -20.04 2.98
N PHE A 29 11.54 -20.50 1.78
CA PHE A 29 10.51 -21.50 1.52
C PHE A 29 11.14 -22.86 1.25
N ASN A 30 11.29 -23.67 2.31
CA ASN A 30 11.81 -25.03 2.24
C ASN A 30 13.17 -25.16 1.51
N GLY A 31 14.08 -24.23 1.78
CA GLY A 31 15.43 -24.18 1.18
C GLY A 31 15.55 -23.21 0.00
N HIS A 32 14.43 -22.73 -0.55
CA HIS A 32 14.44 -21.74 -1.62
C HIS A 32 14.31 -20.32 -1.03
N ILE A 33 15.34 -19.49 -1.25
CA ILE A 33 15.33 -18.10 -0.82
C ILE A 33 14.69 -17.24 -1.91
N ALA A 34 13.58 -16.60 -1.56
CA ALA A 34 12.92 -15.59 -2.39
C ALA A 34 13.14 -14.19 -1.80
N GLU A 35 13.45 -13.22 -2.66
CA GLU A 35 13.72 -11.84 -2.26
C GLU A 35 12.56 -10.93 -2.67
N PHE A 36 12.10 -10.13 -1.70
CA PHE A 36 11.13 -9.08 -1.90
C PHE A 36 11.84 -7.73 -1.85
N GLU A 37 12.00 -7.14 -3.02
CA GLU A 37 12.67 -5.86 -3.24
C GLU A 37 11.73 -4.84 -3.90
N LEU A 38 12.20 -3.60 -4.06
CA LEU A 38 11.41 -2.51 -4.66
C LEU A 38 10.79 -2.88 -6.02
N LYS A 39 11.54 -3.57 -6.88
CA LYS A 39 11.05 -3.95 -8.21
C LYS A 39 9.87 -4.91 -8.11
N GLU A 40 9.98 -5.92 -7.25
CA GLU A 40 8.93 -6.91 -6.99
C GLU A 40 7.68 -6.26 -6.39
N PHE A 41 7.89 -5.35 -5.45
CA PHE A 41 6.84 -4.56 -4.87
C PHE A 41 6.09 -3.73 -5.91
N CYS A 42 6.81 -2.94 -6.72
CA CYS A 42 6.22 -2.09 -7.76
C CYS A 42 5.49 -2.91 -8.81
N PHE A 43 6.02 -4.08 -9.18
CA PHE A 43 5.35 -5.02 -10.06
C PHE A 43 3.99 -5.45 -9.49
N VAL A 44 3.96 -5.84 -8.21
CA VAL A 44 2.75 -6.32 -7.55
C VAL A 44 1.64 -5.28 -7.48
N ILE A 45 1.99 -4.02 -7.17
CA ILE A 45 0.99 -2.97 -6.99
C ILE A 45 0.73 -2.15 -8.26
N GLY A 46 1.56 -2.29 -9.29
CA GLY A 46 1.44 -1.53 -10.54
C GLY A 46 1.79 -0.04 -10.43
N LEU A 47 2.64 0.36 -9.48
CA LEU A 47 3.05 1.77 -9.31
C LEU A 47 4.53 1.98 -9.66
N LYS A 48 4.88 3.20 -10.05
CA LYS A 48 6.23 3.61 -10.42
C LYS A 48 7.18 3.61 -9.20
N GLY A 49 8.38 3.04 -9.39
CA GLY A 49 9.42 2.92 -8.35
C GLY A 49 10.74 3.62 -8.67
N HIS A 50 10.75 4.54 -9.64
CA HIS A 50 11.97 5.28 -10.00
C HIS A 50 12.41 6.21 -8.85
N LYS A 51 13.57 6.85 -8.99
CA LYS A 51 14.14 7.71 -7.93
C LYS A 51 13.24 8.93 -7.70
N PHE A 52 13.20 9.46 -6.47
CA PHE A 52 12.55 10.75 -6.24
C PHE A 52 13.20 11.82 -7.10
N LEU A 53 12.38 12.56 -7.83
CA LEU A 53 12.79 13.77 -8.54
C LEU A 53 12.65 14.96 -7.60
N GLU A 54 13.51 15.97 -7.76
CA GLU A 54 13.29 17.25 -7.11
C GLU A 54 12.05 17.89 -7.72
N LEU A 55 11.00 18.01 -6.92
CA LEU A 55 9.76 18.64 -7.36
C LEU A 55 9.84 20.14 -7.08
N ASN A 56 9.74 20.93 -8.15
CA ASN A 56 9.47 22.36 -8.04
C ASN A 56 7.96 22.57 -7.82
N LEU A 57 7.47 22.14 -6.65
CA LEU A 57 6.10 22.42 -6.25
C LEU A 57 6.00 23.93 -5.98
N GLY A 58 5.32 24.65 -6.86
CA GLY A 58 5.02 26.06 -6.64
C GLY A 58 4.30 26.24 -5.31
N LYS A 59 4.55 27.36 -4.61
CA LYS A 59 3.83 27.69 -3.38
C LYS A 59 2.32 27.65 -3.67
N GLY A 60 1.56 26.98 -2.79
CA GLY A 60 0.16 26.58 -2.93
C GLY A 60 -0.66 27.34 -3.97
N LYS A 61 -1.13 26.63 -4.99
CA LYS A 61 -2.03 27.18 -6.03
C LYS A 61 -3.30 27.72 -5.36
N GLU A 62 -3.77 28.92 -5.71
CA GLU A 62 -5.02 29.49 -5.14
C GLU A 62 -6.23 28.54 -5.30
N ASN A 63 -6.28 27.79 -6.41
CA ASN A 63 -7.31 26.78 -6.70
C ASN A 63 -6.88 25.35 -6.33
N GLY A 64 -5.85 25.20 -5.48
CA GLY A 64 -5.35 23.90 -5.06
C GLY A 64 -6.28 23.20 -4.08
N LEU A 65 -6.19 21.86 -4.01
CA LEU A 65 -6.99 21.01 -3.11
C LEU A 65 -6.89 21.47 -1.66
N LYS A 66 -5.68 21.89 -1.23
CA LYS A 66 -5.46 22.48 0.11
C LYS A 66 -6.29 23.75 0.29
N ASN A 67 -6.25 24.70 -0.64
CA ASN A 67 -6.97 25.96 -0.52
C ASN A 67 -8.49 25.81 -0.70
N ALA A 68 -8.93 24.84 -1.51
CA ALA A 68 -10.34 24.59 -1.75
C ALA A 68 -11.05 23.87 -0.59
N LEU A 69 -10.35 22.99 0.15
CA LEU A 69 -10.94 22.13 1.17
C LEU A 69 -10.40 22.34 2.59
N PHE A 70 -9.18 22.84 2.72
CA PHE A 70 -8.40 22.84 3.97
C PHE A 70 -7.64 24.17 4.18
N ARG A 71 -8.20 25.29 3.68
CA ARG A 71 -7.51 26.59 3.58
C ARG A 71 -6.89 27.07 4.90
N HIS A 72 -7.58 26.81 5.99
CA HIS A 72 -7.22 27.27 7.34
C HIS A 72 -6.64 26.16 8.20
N ASP A 73 -6.43 24.97 7.63
CA ASP A 73 -5.95 23.81 8.36
C ASP A 73 -4.45 23.64 8.15
N ASP A 74 -3.67 24.05 9.15
CA ASP A 74 -2.24 23.78 9.20
C ASP A 74 -1.94 22.31 9.47
N PHE A 75 -2.92 21.59 10.04
CA PHE A 75 -2.84 20.17 10.34
C PHE A 75 -4.10 19.46 9.85
N ILE A 76 -3.94 18.63 8.82
CA ILE A 76 -5.03 17.80 8.30
C ILE A 76 -4.83 16.38 8.82
N THR A 77 -5.88 15.80 9.38
CA THR A 77 -5.88 14.40 9.81
C THR A 77 -6.65 13.52 8.84
N ARG A 78 -6.44 12.20 8.89
CA ARG A 78 -7.24 11.24 8.09
C ARG A 78 -8.73 11.34 8.39
N ARG A 79 -9.11 11.66 9.63
CA ARG A 79 -10.52 11.85 10.00
C ARG A 79 -11.12 13.05 9.28
N ASP A 80 -10.32 14.08 9.03
CA ASP A 80 -10.77 15.26 8.28
C ASP A 80 -10.95 14.89 6.80
N ILE A 81 -10.03 14.14 6.19
CA ILE A 81 -10.23 13.58 4.84
C ILE A 81 -11.52 12.76 4.79
N GLU A 82 -11.73 11.81 5.72
CA GLU A 82 -12.93 10.96 5.76
C GLU A 82 -14.22 11.77 5.89
N ARG A 83 -14.21 12.84 6.71
CA ARG A 83 -15.36 13.75 6.86
C ARG A 83 -15.64 14.50 5.57
N THR A 84 -14.60 15.09 4.97
CA THR A 84 -14.71 15.85 3.72
C THR A 84 -15.15 14.94 2.57
N PHE A 85 -14.63 13.71 2.51
CA PHE A 85 -15.03 12.70 1.53
C PHE A 85 -16.52 12.35 1.65
N LYS A 86 -17.02 12.13 2.87
CA LYS A 86 -18.46 11.87 3.08
C LYS A 86 -19.35 13.08 2.73
N ALA A 87 -18.82 14.28 2.79
CA ALA A 87 -19.52 15.53 2.44
C ALA A 87 -19.43 15.91 0.95
N LEU A 88 -18.86 15.04 0.10
CA LEU A 88 -18.59 15.31 -1.32
C LEU A 88 -19.82 15.60 -2.20
N CYS A 89 -21.04 15.30 -1.74
CA CYS A 89 -22.25 15.28 -2.57
C CYS A 89 -22.50 16.57 -3.37
N ASN A 90 -22.05 17.73 -2.89
CA ASN A 90 -22.31 19.04 -3.51
C ASN A 90 -21.05 19.74 -4.06
N LYS A 91 -19.95 19.02 -4.27
CA LYS A 91 -18.69 19.60 -4.78
C LYS A 91 -18.51 19.37 -6.28
N GLU A 92 -17.64 20.18 -6.89
CA GLU A 92 -17.24 20.05 -8.31
C GLU A 92 -16.52 18.72 -8.56
N ASP A 93 -16.72 18.11 -9.73
CA ASP A 93 -16.27 16.74 -10.01
C ASP A 93 -14.74 16.59 -9.95
N TRP A 94 -13.97 17.58 -10.43
CA TRP A 94 -12.51 17.56 -10.33
C TRP A 94 -12.03 17.53 -8.88
N LEU A 95 -12.77 18.19 -7.97
CA LEU A 95 -12.45 18.20 -6.55
C LEU A 95 -12.77 16.84 -5.91
N LYS A 96 -13.85 16.19 -6.37
CA LYS A 96 -14.19 14.83 -5.94
C LYS A 96 -13.11 13.85 -6.35
N GLU A 97 -12.66 13.89 -7.60
CA GLU A 97 -11.61 13.02 -8.12
C GLU A 97 -10.31 13.17 -7.32
N LYS A 98 -9.84 14.41 -7.14
CA LYS A 98 -8.63 14.68 -6.35
C LYS A 98 -8.76 14.20 -4.91
N LEU A 99 -9.92 14.40 -4.27
CA LEU A 99 -10.14 13.93 -2.90
C LEU A 99 -10.22 12.40 -2.80
N VAL A 100 -10.79 11.72 -3.79
CA VAL A 100 -10.79 10.25 -3.89
C VAL A 100 -9.34 9.75 -4.00
N ASN A 101 -8.55 10.32 -4.90
CA ASN A 101 -7.14 9.96 -5.08
C ASN A 101 -6.34 10.20 -3.79
N PHE A 102 -6.58 11.33 -3.12
CA PHE A 102 -5.97 11.64 -1.84
C PHE A 102 -6.37 10.64 -0.74
N TYR A 103 -7.65 10.31 -0.66
CA TYR A 103 -8.16 9.34 0.30
C TYR A 103 -7.54 7.95 0.08
N ILE A 104 -7.46 7.49 -1.17
CA ILE A 104 -6.78 6.22 -1.49
C ILE A 104 -5.31 6.29 -1.07
N LEU A 105 -4.61 7.37 -1.39
CA LEU A 105 -3.20 7.52 -1.03
C LEU A 105 -2.97 7.52 0.50
N GLU A 106 -3.61 8.44 1.20
CA GLU A 106 -3.34 8.72 2.61
C GLU A 106 -4.06 7.78 3.57
N ALA A 107 -5.31 7.43 3.27
CA ALA A 107 -6.10 6.58 4.16
C ALA A 107 -5.84 5.10 3.89
N PHE A 108 -5.62 4.71 2.63
CA PHE A 108 -5.51 3.31 2.23
C PHE A 108 -4.07 2.83 2.01
N LEU A 109 -3.24 3.57 1.26
CA LEU A 109 -1.90 3.11 0.88
C LEU A 109 -0.84 3.41 1.95
N ILE A 110 -0.85 4.61 2.54
CA ILE A 110 0.17 5.02 3.51
C ILE A 110 -0.11 4.43 4.91
N PRO A 111 0.85 3.72 5.53
CA PRO A 111 0.72 3.20 6.89
C PRO A 111 0.47 4.29 7.94
N LYS A 112 -0.31 3.97 8.97
CA LYS A 112 -0.88 4.88 9.99
C LYS A 112 0.12 5.29 11.07
N GLN A 113 1.40 5.37 10.75
CA GLN A 113 2.44 5.76 11.72
C GLN A 113 2.37 7.27 12.07
N TYR A 114 1.63 8.06 11.27
CA TYR A 114 1.39 9.48 11.50
C TYR A 114 -0.12 9.79 11.43
N ASN A 115 -0.62 10.53 12.42
CA ASN A 115 -2.01 11.02 12.42
C ASN A 115 -2.20 12.21 11.47
N HIS A 116 -1.11 12.92 11.18
CA HIS A 116 -1.06 14.04 10.26
C HIS A 116 -0.63 13.57 8.88
N ILE A 117 -1.28 14.12 7.88
CA ILE A 117 -0.98 13.89 6.48
C ILE A 117 0.20 14.76 6.05
N ASN A 118 1.03 14.24 5.15
CA ASN A 118 2.04 15.06 4.50
C ASN A 118 1.36 16.03 3.52
N LEU A 119 1.33 17.32 3.86
CA LEU A 119 0.70 18.35 3.03
C LEU A 119 1.31 18.44 1.63
N GLN A 120 2.57 18.02 1.44
CA GLN A 120 3.18 17.96 0.10
C GLN A 120 2.44 17.00 -0.85
N HIS A 121 1.74 16.00 -0.33
CA HIS A 121 0.94 15.10 -1.16
C HIS A 121 -0.28 15.82 -1.76
N LEU A 122 -0.81 16.85 -1.10
CA LEU A 122 -1.85 17.71 -1.66
C LEU A 122 -1.30 18.53 -2.83
N ASP A 123 -0.11 19.10 -2.67
CA ASP A 123 0.55 19.88 -3.72
C ASP A 123 0.86 19.01 -4.95
N ILE A 124 1.28 17.76 -4.75
CA ILE A 124 1.49 16.79 -5.83
C ILE A 124 0.16 16.46 -6.54
N LEU A 125 -0.93 16.27 -5.81
CA LEU A 125 -2.26 15.99 -6.38
C LEU A 125 -2.85 17.16 -7.18
N ASP A 126 -2.38 18.38 -6.93
CA ASP A 126 -2.82 19.55 -7.68
C ASP A 126 -2.22 19.67 -9.08
N ASP A 127 -1.26 18.81 -9.40
CA ASP A 127 -0.68 18.68 -10.71
C ASP A 127 -0.79 17.22 -11.17
N GLU A 128 -1.71 16.95 -12.09
CA GLU A 128 -2.05 15.58 -12.49
C GLU A 128 -0.87 14.83 -13.10
N GLU A 129 -0.02 15.51 -13.88
CA GLU A 129 1.18 14.94 -14.47
C GLU A 129 2.19 14.57 -13.38
N THR A 130 2.45 15.49 -12.46
CA THR A 130 3.30 15.23 -11.29
C THR A 130 2.75 14.08 -10.44
N PHE A 131 1.44 14.04 -10.19
CA PHE A 131 0.80 12.95 -9.44
C PHE A 131 0.98 11.59 -10.12
N LYS A 132 0.74 11.51 -11.44
CA LYS A 132 0.88 10.26 -12.22
C LYS A 132 2.33 9.82 -12.37
N ASP A 133 3.28 10.77 -12.40
CA ASP A 133 4.69 10.44 -12.51
C ASP A 133 5.36 10.21 -11.16
N TYR A 134 4.83 10.73 -10.06
CA TYR A 134 5.44 10.57 -8.75
C TYR A 134 5.72 9.09 -8.41
N PRO A 135 6.90 8.75 -7.86
CA PRO A 135 7.29 7.37 -7.59
C PRO A 135 6.60 6.81 -6.32
N TRP A 136 5.26 6.77 -6.32
CA TRP A 136 4.43 6.26 -5.23
C TRP A 136 4.85 4.86 -4.81
N GLY A 137 5.23 4.00 -5.76
CA GLY A 137 5.69 2.65 -5.46
C GLY A 137 6.96 2.63 -4.60
N ARG A 138 7.88 3.58 -4.81
CA ARG A 138 9.07 3.73 -3.96
C ARG A 138 8.73 4.20 -2.56
N LEU A 139 7.89 5.23 -2.44
CA LEU A 139 7.45 5.75 -1.14
C LEU A 139 6.78 4.64 -0.32
N LEU A 140 5.80 3.95 -0.91
CA LEU A 140 5.07 2.88 -0.25
C LEU A 140 5.97 1.70 0.09
N TYR A 141 6.96 1.37 -0.75
CA TYR A 141 7.91 0.30 -0.46
C TYR A 141 8.74 0.60 0.78
N ILE A 142 9.29 1.81 0.90
CA ILE A 142 10.10 2.22 2.06
C ILE A 142 9.27 2.07 3.34
N LEU A 143 8.05 2.59 3.35
CA LEU A 143 7.15 2.53 4.50
C LEU A 143 6.80 1.08 4.88
N THR A 144 6.54 0.25 3.87
CA THR A 144 6.19 -1.17 4.05
C THR A 144 7.36 -1.99 4.53
N TYR A 145 8.53 -1.83 3.92
CA TYR A 145 9.76 -2.49 4.32
C TYR A 145 10.09 -2.20 5.77
N GLN A 146 10.01 -0.93 6.19
CA GLN A 146 10.23 -0.54 7.58
C GLN A 146 9.21 -1.18 8.53
N PHE A 147 7.94 -1.25 8.12
CA PHE A 147 6.89 -1.89 8.90
C PHE A 147 7.12 -3.39 9.05
N LEU A 148 7.28 -4.12 7.94
CA LEU A 148 7.47 -5.57 7.94
C LEU A 148 8.74 -5.96 8.70
N LYS A 149 9.83 -5.21 8.51
CA LYS A 149 11.07 -5.43 9.26
C LYS A 149 10.86 -5.31 10.77
N LYS A 150 10.08 -4.34 11.24
CA LYS A 150 9.72 -4.22 12.67
C LYS A 150 8.79 -5.34 13.13
N ALA A 151 7.83 -5.73 12.30
CA ALA A 151 6.85 -6.77 12.61
C ALA A 151 7.52 -8.13 12.82
N SER A 152 8.54 -8.47 12.04
CA SER A 152 9.28 -9.74 12.16
C SER A 152 10.10 -9.90 13.44
N TYR A 153 10.29 -8.83 14.21
CA TYR A 153 10.97 -8.86 15.52
C TYR A 153 10.01 -8.71 16.71
N SER A 154 8.70 -8.64 16.46
CA SER A 154 7.70 -8.38 17.50
C SER A 154 6.94 -9.67 17.84
N ASP A 155 7.05 -10.14 19.08
CA ASP A 155 6.26 -11.27 19.63
C ASP A 155 4.78 -10.94 19.86
N LYS A 156 4.33 -9.71 19.55
CA LYS A 156 2.92 -9.32 19.72
C LYS A 156 2.06 -9.94 18.62
N ASP A 157 1.15 -10.83 19.01
CA ASP A 157 0.16 -11.59 18.21
C ASP A 157 -0.78 -10.76 17.31
N THR A 158 -0.64 -9.44 17.26
CA THR A 158 -1.49 -8.58 16.44
C THR A 158 -0.63 -7.61 15.65
N VAL A 159 -0.06 -8.09 14.56
CA VAL A 159 0.32 -7.23 13.43
C VAL A 159 -0.99 -6.61 12.95
N TYR A 160 -1.33 -5.42 13.45
CA TYR A 160 -2.44 -4.64 12.94
C TYR A 160 -2.18 -4.45 11.45
N LEU A 161 -2.94 -5.17 10.63
CA LEU A 161 -2.91 -5.11 9.17
C LEU A 161 -3.31 -3.71 8.73
N GLN A 162 -2.37 -2.79 8.75
CA GLN A 162 -2.51 -1.52 8.08
C GLN A 162 -2.19 -1.75 6.61
N ARG A 163 -3.12 -2.46 5.95
CA ARG A 163 -3.53 -2.56 4.54
C ARG A 163 -2.47 -2.70 3.42
N PHE A 164 -1.22 -2.34 3.63
CA PHE A 164 -0.13 -2.52 2.67
C PHE A 164 0.63 -3.87 2.75
N PRO A 165 0.71 -4.59 3.88
CA PRO A 165 1.33 -5.92 3.91
C PRO A 165 0.72 -6.93 2.93
N LEU A 166 -0.45 -6.64 2.35
CA LEU A 166 -1.04 -7.39 1.25
C LEU A 166 -0.14 -7.49 0.01
N ALA A 167 0.72 -6.51 -0.26
CA ALA A 167 1.67 -6.63 -1.37
C ALA A 167 2.63 -7.81 -1.17
N LEU A 168 2.98 -8.14 0.06
CA LEU A 168 3.79 -9.34 0.34
C LEU A 168 2.99 -10.63 0.08
N VAL A 169 1.69 -10.62 0.38
CA VAL A 169 0.79 -11.75 0.10
C VAL A 169 0.67 -11.99 -1.41
N TYR A 170 0.36 -10.95 -2.19
CA TYR A 170 0.26 -11.05 -3.65
C TYR A 170 1.60 -11.41 -4.29
N TRP A 171 2.71 -10.85 -3.80
CA TRP A 171 4.05 -11.26 -4.22
C TRP A 171 4.29 -12.75 -3.99
N ALA A 172 3.92 -13.27 -2.81
CA ALA A 172 4.08 -14.69 -2.51
C ALA A 172 3.23 -15.57 -3.43
N PHE A 173 2.01 -15.16 -3.77
CA PHE A 173 1.19 -15.86 -4.76
C PHE A 173 1.82 -15.87 -6.15
N GLU A 174 2.49 -14.79 -6.57
CA GLU A 174 3.19 -14.74 -7.86
C GLU A 174 4.50 -15.54 -7.87
N LYS A 175 5.25 -15.56 -6.77
CA LYS A 175 6.59 -16.19 -6.72
C LYS A 175 6.59 -17.65 -6.34
N ILE A 176 5.58 -18.10 -5.61
CA ILE A 176 5.54 -19.45 -5.07
C ILE A 176 4.48 -20.22 -5.85
N SER A 177 4.92 -20.90 -6.92
CA SER A 177 4.02 -21.64 -7.83
C SER A 177 3.15 -22.68 -7.12
N ARG A 178 3.59 -23.17 -5.95
CA ARG A 178 2.78 -24.06 -5.11
C ARG A 178 1.57 -23.37 -4.47
N LEU A 179 1.67 -22.08 -4.16
CA LEU A 179 0.55 -21.31 -3.65
C LEU A 179 -0.42 -20.88 -4.76
N SER A 180 0.07 -20.69 -5.99
CA SER A 180 -0.76 -20.35 -7.14
C SER A 180 -1.57 -21.53 -7.70
N ASN A 181 -1.06 -22.76 -7.53
CA ASN A 181 -1.63 -23.99 -8.12
C ASN A 181 -2.44 -24.82 -7.12
N LEU A 182 -2.56 -24.38 -5.87
CA LEU A 182 -3.47 -24.99 -4.91
C LEU A 182 -4.84 -24.36 -5.10
N ASP A 183 -5.76 -25.08 -5.74
CA ASP A 183 -7.23 -24.92 -5.62
C ASP A 183 -7.72 -25.11 -4.15
N VAL A 184 -6.84 -24.92 -3.17
CA VAL A 184 -6.99 -25.30 -1.76
C VAL A 184 -6.89 -24.07 -0.84
N GLY A 185 -7.59 -22.98 -1.22
CA GLY A 185 -8.29 -22.17 -0.21
C GLY A 185 -7.80 -20.75 0.09
N PHE A 186 -6.73 -20.24 -0.52
CA PHE A 186 -6.23 -18.89 -0.21
C PHE A 186 -6.57 -17.81 -1.26
N GLY A 187 -6.70 -18.18 -2.53
CA GLY A 187 -7.09 -17.24 -3.58
C GLY A 187 -6.95 -17.83 -4.98
N ARG A 188 -7.41 -17.07 -5.98
CA ARG A 188 -7.43 -17.44 -7.39
C ARG A 188 -6.91 -16.29 -8.24
N LYS A 189 -6.09 -16.60 -9.26
CA LYS A 189 -5.73 -15.65 -10.30
C LYS A 189 -6.88 -15.49 -11.29
N LEU A 190 -7.33 -14.26 -11.47
CA LEU A 190 -8.35 -13.86 -12.42
C LEU A 190 -7.76 -13.78 -13.83
N ALA A 191 -8.55 -14.13 -14.83
CA ALA A 191 -8.18 -14.03 -16.24
C ALA A 191 -8.35 -12.59 -16.75
N ILE A 192 -7.74 -11.63 -16.06
CA ILE A 192 -7.73 -10.21 -16.42
C ILE A 192 -6.28 -9.71 -16.45
N GLU A 193 -6.02 -8.75 -17.33
CA GLU A 193 -4.72 -8.10 -17.40
C GLU A 193 -4.58 -7.03 -16.32
N GLY A 194 -3.38 -6.92 -15.74
CA GLY A 194 -3.09 -5.90 -14.72
C GLY A 194 -2.06 -6.36 -13.69
N PRO A 195 -1.75 -5.49 -12.72
CA PRO A 195 -0.85 -5.83 -11.63
C PRO A 195 -1.46 -6.90 -10.70
N PRO A 196 -0.64 -7.75 -10.05
CA PRO A 196 -1.09 -8.78 -9.12
C PRO A 196 -2.14 -8.33 -8.08
N ILE A 197 -2.07 -7.10 -7.58
CA ILE A 197 -3.04 -6.57 -6.60
C ILE A 197 -4.50 -6.54 -7.12
N VAL A 198 -4.72 -6.48 -8.43
CA VAL A 198 -6.07 -6.53 -9.04
C VAL A 198 -6.36 -7.86 -9.72
N THR A 199 -5.35 -8.63 -10.08
CA THR A 199 -5.52 -9.92 -10.78
C THR A 199 -5.67 -11.11 -9.84
N TRP A 200 -5.55 -10.94 -8.53
CA TRP A 200 -5.79 -11.98 -7.53
C TRP A 200 -7.06 -11.72 -6.73
N ASP A 201 -7.96 -12.70 -6.71
CA ASP A 201 -9.06 -12.77 -5.76
C ASP A 201 -8.65 -13.62 -4.55
N VAL A 202 -8.56 -13.01 -3.37
CA VAL A 202 -8.04 -13.67 -2.15
C VAL A 202 -9.22 -14.06 -1.26
N TRP A 203 -9.38 -15.36 -1.03
CA TRP A 203 -10.56 -15.91 -0.37
C TRP A 203 -10.52 -15.80 1.15
N LYS A 204 -11.71 -15.91 1.73
CA LYS A 204 -11.92 -16.23 3.14
C LYS A 204 -11.98 -17.77 3.34
N LEU A 205 -10.90 -18.48 3.68
CA LEU A 205 -10.96 -19.66 4.56
C LEU A 205 -11.95 -19.42 5.71
N VAL A 206 -13.12 -20.02 5.57
CA VAL A 206 -13.93 -20.44 6.70
C VAL A 206 -13.11 -21.52 7.38
N THR A 207 -12.83 -21.34 8.67
CA THR A 207 -12.17 -22.34 9.50
C THR A 207 -13.00 -23.62 9.52
N GLY A 208 -12.70 -24.56 8.61
CA GLY A 208 -13.06 -25.96 8.69
C GLY A 208 -11.78 -26.74 8.95
N GLY A 209 -11.74 -27.49 10.06
CA GLY A 209 -10.53 -28.03 10.66
C GLY A 209 -9.65 -28.86 9.72
N LEU A 210 -8.34 -28.68 9.92
CA LEU A 210 -7.31 -29.70 9.76
C LEU A 210 -6.73 -29.96 11.15
#